data_AF-A0A2G5KN62-F1
#
_entry.id   AF-A0A2G5KN62-F1
#
_cell.length_a   1.000
_cell.length_b   1.000
_cell.length_c   1.000
_cell.angle_alpha   90.00
_cell.angle_beta   90.00
_cell.angle_gamma   90.00
#
_symmetry.space_group_name_H-M   'P 1'
#
loop_
_entity.id
_entity.type
_entity.pdbx_description
1 polymer ?
#
loop_
_entity_poly.entity_id
_entity_poly.type
_entity_poly.pdbx_seq_one_letter_code
_entity_poly.pdbx_strand_id
1 'polypeptide(L)'
;MKIFFLQILKFKFMFMLFFLCNTSFSHGQTLYALKIDGNIRNEATEITAEYQPRLVMGVDQALEFKSTVAKYLVKKQAVKSDNSLSAKAKYNLLKRLSSQESSDMADVLESYRLQEYLRIKPKIQPIPKPRAYKENLIAQDNGGIN
;
A
#
# COMPACT_ATOMS: atom_id res chain seq x y z
N MET A 1 -52.87 -17.34 21.13
CA MET A 1 -51.65 -18.03 20.63
C MET A 1 -51.16 -17.55 19.25
N LYS A 2 -52.03 -17.30 18.25
CA LYS A 2 -51.62 -16.90 16.88
C LYS A 2 -50.85 -15.55 16.79
N ILE A 3 -51.22 -14.56 17.60
CA ILE A 3 -50.60 -13.21 17.57
C ILE A 3 -49.13 -13.25 18.04
N PHE A 4 -48.84 -14.04 19.07
CA PHE A 4 -47.49 -14.20 19.62
C PHE A 4 -46.55 -14.92 18.62
N PHE A 5 -47.07 -15.93 17.93
CA PHE A 5 -46.35 -16.64 16.86
C PHE A 5 -46.04 -15.73 15.67
N LEU A 6 -46.98 -14.83 15.31
CA LEU A 6 -46.80 -13.85 14.24
C LEU A 6 -45.72 -12.80 14.59
N GLN A 7 -45.63 -12.40 15.86
CA GLN A 7 -44.60 -11.46 16.32
C GLN A 7 -43.20 -12.08 16.34
N ILE A 8 -43.08 -13.35 16.76
CA ILE A 8 -41.81 -14.09 16.71
C ILE A 8 -41.34 -14.29 15.26
N LEU A 9 -42.27 -14.55 14.33
CA LEU A 9 -41.97 -14.69 12.92
C LEU A 9 -41.47 -13.36 12.31
N LYS A 10 -42.11 -12.23 12.66
CA LYS A 10 -41.68 -10.89 12.24
C LYS A 10 -40.31 -10.50 12.81
N PHE A 11 -40.03 -10.85 14.07
CA PHE A 11 -38.74 -10.56 14.72
C PHE A 11 -37.60 -11.36 14.08
N LYS A 12 -37.84 -12.64 13.74
CA LYS A 12 -36.90 -13.48 12.98
C LYS A 12 -36.64 -12.94 11.58
N PHE A 13 -37.68 -12.46 10.88
CA PHE A 13 -37.54 -11.88 9.55
C PHE A 13 -36.76 -10.56 9.58
N MET A 14 -36.98 -9.73 10.60
CA MET A 14 -36.25 -8.48 10.79
C MET A 14 -34.76 -8.73 11.11
N PHE A 15 -34.44 -9.74 11.93
CA PHE A 15 -33.06 -10.13 12.24
C PHE A 15 -32.33 -10.70 11.01
N MET A 16 -33.03 -11.46 10.16
CA MET A 16 -32.50 -11.98 8.90
C MET A 16 -32.20 -10.86 7.89
N LEU A 17 -33.04 -9.83 7.80
CA LEU A 17 -32.78 -8.66 6.95
C LEU A 17 -31.57 -7.83 7.43
N PHE A 18 -31.38 -7.71 8.75
CA PHE A 18 -30.23 -7.00 9.32
C PHE A 18 -28.90 -7.68 8.98
N PHE A 19 -28.88 -9.01 8.91
CA PHE A 19 -27.67 -9.78 8.55
C PHE A 19 -27.29 -9.61 7.07
N LEU A 20 -28.27 -9.46 6.18
CA LEU A 20 -28.06 -9.30 4.73
C LEU A 20 -27.50 -7.92 4.34
N CYS A 21 -27.71 -6.87 5.15
CA CYS A 21 -27.21 -5.53 4.86
C CYS A 21 -25.72 -5.33 5.20
N ASN A 22 -25.09 -6.27 5.91
CA ASN A 22 -23.69 -6.15 6.35
C ASN A 22 -22.67 -6.76 5.38
N THR A 23 -23.09 -7.38 4.27
CA THR A 23 -22.18 -8.16 3.38
C THR A 23 -21.48 -7.34 2.28
N SER A 24 -21.58 -6.01 2.28
CA SER A 24 -21.16 -5.19 1.12
C SER A 24 -19.69 -4.72 1.08
N PHE A 25 -18.77 -5.24 1.91
CA PHE A 25 -17.41 -4.67 2.02
C PHE A 25 -16.23 -5.55 1.58
N SER A 26 -16.35 -6.40 0.54
CA SER A 26 -15.18 -7.17 0.07
C SER A 26 -15.18 -7.56 -1.41
N HIS A 27 -15.18 -6.60 -2.34
CA HIS A 27 -15.00 -6.92 -3.78
C HIS A 27 -14.06 -5.97 -4.56
N GLY A 28 -13.27 -5.14 -3.89
CA GLY A 28 -12.38 -4.17 -4.57
C GLY A 28 -11.00 -4.68 -4.98
N GLN A 29 -10.53 -5.82 -4.45
CA GLN A 29 -9.11 -6.20 -4.55
C GLN A 29 -8.78 -7.10 -5.76
N THR A 30 -9.71 -7.93 -6.22
CA THR A 30 -9.50 -8.89 -7.31
C THR A 30 -9.36 -8.23 -8.68
N LEU A 31 -10.04 -7.10 -8.93
CA LEU A 31 -9.93 -6.38 -10.21
C LEU A 31 -8.54 -5.76 -10.45
N TYR A 32 -7.85 -5.34 -9.39
CA TYR A 32 -6.49 -4.82 -9.55
C TYR A 32 -5.53 -5.93 -9.94
N ALA A 33 -5.61 -7.11 -9.32
CA ALA A 33 -4.73 -8.25 -9.58
C ALA A 33 -4.81 -8.79 -11.03
N LEU A 34 -5.97 -8.67 -11.69
CA LEU A 34 -6.18 -9.14 -13.07
C LEU A 34 -5.71 -8.15 -14.16
N LYS A 35 -5.50 -6.87 -13.82
CA LYS A 35 -5.15 -5.81 -14.80
C LYS A 35 -3.76 -5.19 -14.54
N ILE A 36 -2.88 -5.90 -13.83
CA ILE A 36 -1.51 -5.44 -13.60
C ILE A 36 -0.68 -5.73 -14.86
N ASP A 37 -0.01 -4.70 -15.36
CA ASP A 37 1.03 -4.82 -16.38
C ASP A 37 2.04 -5.91 -15.96
N GLY A 38 2.40 -6.82 -16.88
CA GLY A 38 3.34 -7.90 -16.62
C GLY A 38 4.65 -7.40 -16.01
N ASN A 39 5.11 -6.20 -16.39
CA ASN A 39 6.30 -5.58 -15.83
C ASN A 39 6.14 -5.23 -14.35
N ILE A 40 5.00 -4.67 -13.94
CA ILE A 40 4.71 -4.33 -12.54
C ILE A 40 4.62 -5.60 -11.69
N ARG A 41 4.05 -6.68 -12.23
CA ARG A 41 3.98 -7.97 -11.53
C ARG A 41 5.38 -8.55 -11.29
N ASN A 42 6.28 -8.43 -12.27
CA ASN A 42 7.66 -8.89 -12.15
C ASN A 42 8.42 -8.02 -11.14
N GLU A 43 8.32 -6.70 -11.24
CA GLU A 43 8.95 -5.76 -10.28
C GLU A 43 8.45 -6.02 -8.84
N ALA A 44 7.15 -6.22 -8.64
CA ALA A 44 6.62 -6.58 -7.32
C ALA A 44 7.17 -7.91 -6.79
N THR A 45 7.38 -8.89 -7.68
CA THR A 45 7.96 -10.19 -7.32
C THR A 45 9.42 -10.04 -6.92
N GLU A 46 10.22 -9.28 -7.67
CA GLU A 46 11.63 -9.00 -7.39
C GLU A 46 11.79 -8.26 -6.05
N ILE A 47 10.99 -7.20 -5.85
CA ILE A 47 10.99 -6.44 -4.59
C ILE A 47 10.63 -7.38 -3.42
N THR A 48 9.57 -8.18 -3.56
CA THR A 48 9.14 -9.12 -2.51
C THR A 48 10.23 -10.14 -2.20
N ALA A 49 10.91 -10.66 -3.22
CA ALA A 49 12.00 -11.62 -3.05
C ALA A 49 13.17 -11.03 -2.25
N GLU A 50 13.44 -9.73 -2.37
CA GLU A 50 14.48 -9.06 -1.57
C GLU A 50 14.08 -8.87 -0.10
N TYR A 51 12.80 -8.59 0.18
CA TYR A 51 12.28 -8.43 1.54
C TYR A 51 12.07 -9.76 2.26
N GLN A 52 11.60 -10.79 1.55
CA GLN A 52 11.16 -12.05 2.13
C GLN A 52 12.17 -12.69 3.10
N PRO A 53 13.47 -12.85 2.77
CA PRO A 53 14.44 -13.43 3.70
C PRO A 53 14.77 -12.50 4.87
N ARG A 54 14.63 -11.17 4.70
CA ARG A 54 14.92 -10.18 5.74
C ARG A 54 13.79 -10.05 6.75
N LEU A 55 12.56 -10.20 6.29
CA LEU A 55 11.34 -10.11 7.10
C LEU A 55 10.86 -11.48 7.60
N VAL A 56 11.47 -12.57 7.12
CA VAL A 56 11.12 -13.96 7.46
C VAL A 56 9.61 -14.19 7.26
N MET A 57 9.13 -13.83 6.07
CA MET A 57 7.72 -13.97 5.70
C MET A 57 7.42 -15.41 5.25
N GLY A 58 6.31 -15.95 5.76
CA GLY A 58 5.70 -17.16 5.20
C GLY A 58 5.09 -16.91 3.82
N VAL A 59 4.66 -17.96 3.13
CA VAL A 59 4.15 -17.88 1.75
C VAL A 59 2.92 -16.96 1.65
N ASP A 60 1.96 -17.11 2.57
CA ASP A 60 0.72 -16.33 2.55
C ASP A 60 0.98 -14.84 2.83
N GLN A 61 1.78 -14.54 3.86
CA GLN A 61 2.17 -13.17 4.18
C GLN A 61 3.00 -12.53 3.05
N ALA A 62 3.87 -13.29 2.38
CA ALA A 62 4.61 -12.81 1.22
C ALA A 62 3.69 -12.51 0.03
N LEU A 63 2.58 -13.26 -0.13
CA LEU A 63 1.58 -13.00 -1.15
C LEU A 63 0.83 -11.68 -0.90
N GLU A 64 0.42 -11.44 0.35
CA GLU A 64 -0.23 -10.18 0.76
C GLU A 64 0.73 -8.99 0.63
N PHE A 65 1.98 -9.16 1.07
CA PHE A 65 3.03 -8.15 0.90
C PHE A 65 3.22 -7.78 -0.57
N LYS A 66 3.36 -8.79 -1.44
CA LYS A 66 3.50 -8.59 -2.90
C LYS A 66 2.30 -7.85 -3.49
N SER A 67 1.09 -8.19 -3.07
CA SER A 67 -0.14 -7.51 -3.51
C SER A 67 -0.12 -6.03 -3.15
N THR A 68 0.27 -5.71 -1.92
CA THR A 68 0.41 -4.32 -1.44
C THR A 68 1.49 -3.57 -2.21
N VAL A 69 2.67 -4.16 -2.42
CA VAL A 69 3.73 -3.55 -3.24
C VAL A 69 3.22 -3.27 -4.65
N ALA A 70 2.59 -4.25 -5.31
CA ALA A 70 2.08 -4.10 -6.67
C ALA A 70 1.05 -2.97 -6.79
N LYS A 71 0.11 -2.88 -5.84
CA LYS A 71 -0.86 -1.77 -5.74
C LYS A 71 -0.16 -0.40 -5.75
N TYR A 72 0.93 -0.25 -5.00
CA TYR A 72 1.66 1.02 -4.94
C TYR A 72 2.60 1.25 -6.12
N LEU A 73 3.12 0.21 -6.77
CA LEU A 73 3.86 0.34 -8.02
C LEU A 73 2.97 0.90 -9.14
N VAL A 74 1.72 0.43 -9.27
CA VAL A 74 0.75 0.98 -10.23
C VAL A 74 0.54 2.48 -9.99
N LYS A 75 0.29 2.88 -8.74
CA LYS A 75 0.12 4.29 -8.37
C LYS A 75 1.37 5.13 -8.67
N LYS A 76 2.55 4.63 -8.33
CA LYS A 76 3.83 5.30 -8.60
C LYS A 76 4.06 5.45 -10.10
N GLN A 77 3.72 4.45 -10.91
CA GLN A 77 3.85 4.48 -12.36
C GLN A 77 2.95 5.55 -13.00
N ALA A 78 1.72 5.70 -12.50
CA ALA A 78 0.83 6.79 -12.93
C ALA A 78 1.44 8.18 -12.67
N VAL A 79 2.01 8.40 -11.48
CA VAL A 79 2.69 9.67 -11.15
C VAL A 79 3.95 9.90 -12.00
N LYS A 80 4.73 8.85 -12.27
CA LYS A 80 5.92 8.95 -13.12
C LYS A 80 5.56 9.34 -14.55
N SER A 81 4.49 8.74 -15.10
CA SER A 81 4.05 8.90 -16.49
C SER A 81 3.28 10.20 -16.75
N ASP A 82 2.83 10.89 -15.71
CA ASP A 82 2.11 12.15 -15.84
C ASP A 82 3.05 13.30 -16.24
N ASN A 83 2.93 13.80 -17.47
CA ASN A 83 3.78 14.88 -17.99
C ASN A 83 3.36 16.28 -17.52
N SER A 84 2.19 16.43 -16.89
CA SER A 84 1.72 17.72 -16.37
C SER A 84 2.39 18.12 -15.05
N LEU A 85 2.96 17.15 -14.33
CA LEU A 85 3.53 17.37 -13.01
C LEU A 85 4.99 17.85 -13.09
N SER A 86 5.29 18.92 -12.34
CA SER A 86 6.67 19.35 -12.12
C SER A 86 7.48 18.29 -11.35
N ALA A 87 8.81 18.31 -11.50
CA ALA A 87 9.70 17.36 -10.82
C ALA A 87 9.53 17.37 -9.29
N LYS A 88 9.33 18.56 -8.70
CA LYS A 88 9.07 18.73 -7.25
C LYS A 88 7.71 18.12 -6.85
N ALA A 89 6.67 18.34 -7.66
CA ALA A 89 5.35 17.78 -7.43
C ALA A 89 5.38 16.25 -7.50
N LYS A 90 6.03 15.68 -8.54
CA LYS A 90 6.23 14.23 -8.67
C LYS A 90 6.93 13.65 -7.45
N TYR A 91 8.03 14.26 -7.02
CA TYR A 91 8.76 13.81 -5.82
C TYR A 91 7.89 13.81 -4.57
N ASN A 92 7.13 14.88 -4.32
CA ASN A 92 6.25 14.98 -3.16
C ASN A 92 5.14 13.93 -3.18
N LEU A 93 4.55 13.67 -4.36
CA LEU A 93 3.53 12.63 -4.52
C LEU A 93 4.12 11.23 -4.33
N LEU A 94 5.28 10.93 -4.89
CA LEU A 94 5.98 9.66 -4.69
C LEU A 94 6.32 9.44 -3.22
N LYS A 95 6.74 10.50 -2.50
CA LYS A 95 6.98 10.46 -1.05
C LYS A 95 5.70 10.12 -0.28
N ARG A 96 4.58 10.77 -0.58
CA ARG A 96 3.27 10.49 0.03
C ARG A 96 2.82 9.05 -0.23
N LEU A 97 2.92 8.59 -1.48
CA LEU A 97 2.59 7.20 -1.84
C LEU A 97 3.47 6.20 -1.10
N SER A 98 4.75 6.48 -0.93
CA SER A 98 5.66 5.62 -0.15
C SER A 98 5.29 5.57 1.33
N SER A 99 4.87 6.69 1.93
CA SER A 99 4.37 6.71 3.30
C SER A 99 3.05 5.95 3.45
N GLN A 100 2.13 6.09 2.49
CA GLN A 100 0.87 5.34 2.47
C GLN A 100 1.11 3.83 2.32
N GLU A 101 2.02 3.41 1.44
CA GLU A 101 2.45 2.03 1.33
C GLU A 101 2.98 1.48 2.65
N SER A 102 3.75 2.27 3.40
CA SER A 102 4.23 1.87 4.72
C SER A 102 3.11 1.77 5.76
N SER A 103 2.08 2.61 5.64
CA SER A 103 0.89 2.54 6.51
C SER A 103 0.08 1.28 6.20
N ASP A 104 -0.23 1.01 4.93
CA ASP A 104 -0.95 -0.20 4.52
C ASP A 104 -0.16 -1.48 4.88
N MET A 105 1.17 -1.40 4.88
CA MET A 105 2.00 -2.54 5.27
C MET A 105 1.93 -2.86 6.77
N ALA A 106 1.45 -1.95 7.61
CA ALA A 106 1.21 -2.22 9.03
C ALA A 106 0.07 -3.22 9.25
N ASP A 107 -0.86 -3.34 8.29
CA ASP A 107 -1.93 -4.34 8.32
C ASP A 107 -1.47 -5.72 7.82
N VAL A 108 -0.30 -5.78 7.15
CA VAL A 108 0.26 -7.01 6.53
C VAL A 108 1.38 -7.60 7.38
N LEU A 109 2.19 -6.75 8.02
CA LEU A 109 3.38 -7.15 8.75
C LEU A 109 3.17 -6.99 10.26
N GLU A 110 3.64 -7.99 11.00
CA GLU A 110 3.80 -7.89 12.45
C GLU A 110 4.69 -6.69 12.83
N SER A 111 4.43 -6.06 13.98
CA SER A 111 5.10 -4.84 14.41
C SER A 111 6.63 -4.88 14.31
N TYR A 112 7.26 -6.00 14.67
CA TYR A 112 8.73 -6.15 14.58
C TYR A 112 9.22 -6.22 13.12
N ARG A 113 8.47 -6.89 12.24
CA ARG A 113 8.76 -6.96 10.80
C ARG A 113 8.53 -5.62 10.13
N LEU A 114 7.52 -4.86 10.57
CA LEU A 114 7.23 -3.52 10.08
C LEU A 114 8.40 -2.57 10.37
N GLN A 115 8.98 -2.62 11.57
CA GLN A 115 10.16 -1.81 11.90
C GLN A 115 11.35 -2.14 11.00
N GLU A 116 11.61 -3.43 10.78
CA GLU A 116 12.69 -3.86 9.89
C GLU A 116 12.43 -3.43 8.44
N TYR A 117 11.19 -3.58 7.96
CA TYR A 117 10.75 -3.07 6.66
C TYR A 117 11.02 -1.57 6.51
N LEU A 118 10.62 -0.75 7.49
CA LEU A 118 10.86 0.70 7.47
C LEU A 118 12.36 1.05 7.43
N ARG A 119 13.19 0.26 8.12
CA ARG A 119 14.65 0.45 8.16
C ARG A 119 15.31 0.16 6.82
N ILE A 120 14.91 -0.89 6.11
CA ILE A 120 15.53 -1.33 4.86
C ILE A 120 14.88 -0.74 3.61
N LYS A 121 13.63 -0.25 3.69
CA LYS A 121 12.89 0.31 2.56
C LYS A 121 13.62 1.40 1.78
N PRO A 122 14.32 2.37 2.40
CA PRO A 122 15.06 3.38 1.64
C PRO A 122 16.18 2.82 0.76
N LYS A 123 16.67 1.61 1.05
CA LYS A 123 17.70 0.91 0.26
C LYS A 123 17.08 0.12 -0.90
N ILE A 124 15.99 -0.60 -0.63
CA ILE A 124 15.32 -1.49 -1.60
C ILE A 124 14.43 -0.70 -2.56
N GLN A 125 13.70 0.30 -2.06
CA GLN A 125 12.78 1.14 -2.85
C GLN A 125 13.10 2.64 -2.67
N PRO A 126 14.24 3.12 -3.20
CA PRO A 126 14.61 4.52 -3.07
C PRO A 126 13.67 5.45 -3.85
N ILE A 127 13.40 6.63 -3.30
CA ILE A 127 12.65 7.69 -3.99
C ILE A 127 13.65 8.64 -4.66
N PRO A 128 13.60 8.82 -6.00
CA PRO A 128 14.54 9.68 -6.70
C PRO A 128 14.34 11.14 -6.31
N LYS A 129 15.38 11.75 -5.72
CA LYS A 129 15.37 13.17 -5.34
C LYS A 129 15.50 14.06 -6.59
N PRO A 130 14.74 15.17 -6.69
CA PRO A 130 14.87 16.10 -7.82
C PRO A 130 16.23 16.80 -7.79
N ARG A 131 16.81 17.13 -8.95
CA ARG A 131 18.15 17.74 -9.07
C ARG A 131 18.34 19.00 -8.23
N ALA A 132 17.35 19.89 -8.23
CA ALA A 132 17.35 21.13 -7.43
C ALA A 132 17.48 20.90 -5.91
N TYR A 133 17.22 19.69 -5.40
CA TYR A 133 17.43 19.36 -3.99
C TYR A 133 18.91 19.14 -3.65
N LYS A 134 19.75 18.72 -4.62
CA LYS A 134 21.19 18.54 -4.38
C LYS A 134 21.93 19.88 -4.27
N GLU A 135 21.57 20.86 -5.09
CA GLU A 135 22.19 22.20 -5.09
C GLU A 135 21.99 22.93 -3.75
N ASN A 136 20.80 22.82 -3.16
CA ASN A 136 20.50 23.42 -1.86
C ASN A 136 21.26 22.76 -0.69
N LEU A 137 21.59 21.47 -0.78
CA LEU A 137 22.40 20.78 0.23
C LEU A 137 23.87 21.20 0.14
N ILE A 138 24.40 21.40 -1.07
CA ILE A 138 25.77 21.88 -1.30
C ILE A 138 25.91 23.35 -0.84
N ALA A 139 24.86 24.16 -1.00
CA ALA A 139 24.85 25.54 -0.52
C ALA A 139 24.79 25.65 1.02
N GLN A 140 24.11 24.72 1.70
CA GLN A 140 24.07 24.69 3.18
C GLN A 140 25.38 24.19 3.80
N ASP A 141 26.07 23.25 3.16
CA ASP A 141 27.34 22.69 3.66
C ASP A 141 28.50 23.71 3.57
N ASN A 142 28.48 24.59 2.57
CA ASN A 142 29.51 25.62 2.36
C ASN A 142 29.26 26.95 3.11
N GLY A 143 28.16 27.06 3.87
CA GLY A 143 27.79 28.28 4.60
C GLY A 143 28.14 28.27 6.10
N GLY A 144 28.76 27.20 6.60
CA GLY A 144 29.03 26.98 8.02
C GLY A 144 30.49 27.17 8.46
N ILE A 145 31.31 27.89 7.68
CA ILE A 145 32.68 28.24 8.06
C ILE A 145 32.83 29.76 8.05
N ASN A 146 32.50 30.38 9.17
CA ASN A 146 33.03 31.68 9.60
C ASN A 146 32.99 31.73 11.13
#